data_AF-A0AAD9KU47-F1
#
_entry.id   AF-A0AAD9KU47-F1
#
_cell.length_a   1.000
_cell.length_b   1.000
_cell.length_c   1.000
_cell.angle_alpha   90.00
_cell.angle_beta   90.00
_cell.angle_gamma   90.00
#
_symmetry.space_group_name_H-M   'P 1'
#
loop_
_entity.id
_entity.type
_entity.pdbx_description
1 polymer ?
#
loop_
_entity_poly.entity_id
_entity_poly.type
_entity_poly.pdbx_seq_one_letter_code
_entity_poly.pdbx_strand_id
1 'polypeptide(L)'
;MKYCGALRNTRGPFRPCLMQKKNITQVKELTCASLEAFVKMCGGKLVRPSWRNYTGCRCPGELVWTNCGRKCTRTCRKPRISCGFKCVKRCQCPRSAPYQQGTSCLTQAKCKRLHLYRIRA
;
A
#
# COMPACT_ATOMS: atom_id res chain seq x y z
N MET A 1 -5.60 -27.12 13.22
CA MET A 1 -6.11 -25.74 13.17
C MET A 1 -4.92 -24.79 12.95
N LYS A 2 -4.90 -24.01 11.87
CA LYS A 2 -3.78 -23.10 11.53
C LYS A 2 -4.13 -21.68 12.00
N TYR A 3 -3.40 -21.19 12.99
CA TYR A 3 -3.63 -19.90 13.63
C TYR A 3 -3.12 -18.75 12.75
N CYS A 4 -4.00 -17.83 12.35
CA CYS A 4 -3.65 -16.57 11.70
C CYS A 4 -3.12 -15.58 12.76
N GLY A 5 -1.80 -15.49 12.95
CA GLY A 5 -1.17 -14.60 13.93
C GLY A 5 -0.63 -13.32 13.28
N ALA A 6 -1.24 -12.16 13.54
CA ALA A 6 -0.61 -10.87 13.21
C ALA A 6 0.73 -10.78 13.95
N LEU A 7 1.84 -10.70 13.22
CA LEU A 7 2.99 -11.62 13.24
C LEU A 7 3.85 -11.88 14.53
N ARG A 8 3.22 -12.23 15.66
CA ARG A 8 3.76 -12.89 16.91
C ARG A 8 3.95 -12.04 18.18
N ASN A 9 3.51 -10.77 18.25
CA ASN A 9 3.52 -10.02 19.53
C ASN A 9 2.12 -9.85 20.07
N THR A 10 2.14 -9.88 21.37
CA THR A 10 1.06 -10.26 22.25
C THR A 10 0.12 -9.11 22.63
N ARG A 11 0.37 -7.88 22.17
CA ARG A 11 -0.52 -6.72 22.40
C ARG A 11 -0.50 -5.76 21.19
N GLY A 12 -0.74 -6.32 20.00
CA GLY A 12 -0.31 -5.77 18.72
C GLY A 12 -0.94 -4.46 18.24
N PRO A 13 -0.23 -3.78 17.34
CA PRO A 13 -0.65 -3.65 15.94
C PRO A 13 0.59 -3.55 15.03
N PHE A 14 1.41 -4.59 15.02
CA PHE A 14 2.81 -4.67 14.56
C PHE A 14 3.95 -4.34 15.57
N ARG A 15 3.64 -3.91 16.81
CA ARG A 15 4.38 -4.40 18.01
C ARG A 15 4.69 -5.92 17.85
N PRO A 16 3.83 -6.68 17.11
CA PRO A 16 4.00 -7.96 16.40
C PRO A 16 5.26 -8.39 15.71
N CYS A 17 6.14 -7.53 15.24
CA CYS A 17 7.18 -8.00 14.32
C CYS A 17 8.36 -8.77 15.00
N LEU A 18 8.16 -9.34 16.20
CA LEU A 18 9.15 -9.53 17.28
C LEU A 18 10.06 -10.79 17.26
N MET A 19 9.90 -11.77 16.38
CA MET A 19 10.88 -12.88 16.31
C MET A 19 11.38 -13.04 14.89
N GLN A 20 12.58 -12.49 14.63
CA GLN A 20 13.31 -12.51 13.37
C GLN A 20 13.81 -13.93 13.00
N LYS A 21 12.91 -14.89 12.78
CA LYS A 21 13.21 -16.07 11.96
C LYS A 21 12.36 -16.06 10.69
N LYS A 22 13.07 -16.19 9.57
CA LYS A 22 12.72 -16.05 8.15
C LYS A 22 11.50 -16.87 7.67
N ASN A 23 10.34 -16.87 8.32
CA ASN A 23 9.25 -17.75 7.91
C ASN A 23 8.21 -17.06 7.02
N ILE A 24 8.57 -16.95 5.73
CA ILE A 24 7.68 -16.61 4.61
C ILE A 24 6.35 -17.42 4.64
N THR A 25 6.37 -18.62 5.19
CA THR A 25 5.18 -19.49 5.35
C THR A 25 4.12 -18.91 6.28
N GLN A 26 4.49 -18.21 7.37
CA GLN A 26 3.51 -17.57 8.26
C GLN A 26 2.84 -16.36 7.61
N VAL A 27 3.54 -15.73 6.66
CA VAL A 27 3.07 -14.56 5.93
C VAL A 27 2.02 -14.93 4.88
N LYS A 28 2.08 -16.15 4.32
CA LYS A 28 1.08 -16.68 3.37
C LYS A 28 -0.31 -16.88 3.99
N GLU A 29 -0.38 -17.06 5.30
CA GLU A 29 -1.65 -17.28 6.01
C GLU A 29 -2.36 -15.97 6.40
N LEU A 30 -1.75 -14.81 6.13
CA LEU A 30 -2.36 -13.50 6.34
C LEU A 30 -3.22 -13.08 5.15
N THR A 31 -4.32 -12.36 5.40
CA THR A 31 -5.02 -11.64 4.34
C THR A 31 -4.10 -10.59 3.72
N CYS A 32 -4.28 -10.29 2.43
CA CYS A 32 -3.46 -9.29 1.78
C CYS A 32 -3.57 -7.92 2.46
N ALA A 33 -4.73 -7.55 3.03
CA ALA A 33 -4.87 -6.32 3.79
C ALA A 33 -3.99 -6.30 5.07
N SER A 34 -3.99 -7.38 5.85
CA SER A 34 -3.14 -7.51 7.04
C SER A 34 -1.66 -7.57 6.67
N LEU A 35 -1.33 -8.24 5.57
CA LEU A 35 0.03 -8.31 5.05
C LEU A 35 0.53 -6.95 4.54
N GLU A 36 -0.31 -6.20 3.85
CA GLU A 36 0.00 -4.83 3.41
C GLU A 36 0.27 -3.92 4.59
N ALA A 37 -0.59 -3.98 5.61
CA ALA A 37 -0.40 -3.23 6.84
C ALA A 37 0.89 -3.66 7.56
N PHE A 38 1.21 -4.97 7.56
CA PHE A 38 2.46 -5.49 8.11
C PHE A 38 3.70 -5.03 7.34
N VAL A 39 3.71 -5.14 6.01
CA VAL A 39 4.83 -4.67 5.17
C VAL A 39 4.97 -3.16 5.29
N LYS A 40 3.87 -2.42 5.39
CA LYS A 40 3.90 -0.97 5.58
C LYS A 40 4.47 -0.58 6.95
N MET A 41 4.17 -1.34 8.01
CA MET A 41 4.65 -1.03 9.35
C MET A 41 6.04 -1.63 9.66
N CYS A 42 6.40 -2.77 9.06
CA CYS A 42 7.61 -3.55 9.38
C CYS A 42 8.50 -3.90 8.17
N GLY A 43 8.24 -3.34 6.99
CA GLY A 43 8.95 -3.65 5.75
C GLY A 43 10.39 -3.13 5.71
N GLY A 44 11.33 -4.02 6.07
CA GLY A 44 12.78 -3.92 5.86
C GLY A 44 13.37 -5.23 5.30
N LYS A 45 14.61 -5.61 5.66
CA LYS A 45 15.31 -6.88 5.23
C LYS A 45 14.51 -8.19 5.47
N LEU A 46 13.39 -8.14 6.18
CA LEU A 46 12.54 -9.28 6.58
C LEU A 46 11.57 -9.73 5.48
N VAL A 47 11.19 -8.83 4.57
CA VAL A 47 10.22 -9.13 3.51
C VAL A 47 10.99 -9.15 2.20
N ARG A 48 11.05 -10.32 1.54
CA ARG A 48 11.70 -10.41 0.21
C ARG A 48 11.11 -9.31 -0.70
N PRO A 49 11.92 -8.62 -1.51
CA PRO A 49 11.44 -7.56 -2.40
C PRO A 49 10.26 -7.96 -3.30
N SER A 50 10.10 -9.26 -3.52
CA SER A 50 9.06 -9.88 -4.35
C SER A 50 8.00 -10.64 -3.54
N TRP A 51 7.75 -10.29 -2.27
CA TRP A 51 6.78 -10.98 -1.41
C TRP A 51 5.41 -11.14 -2.06
N ARG A 52 4.96 -10.16 -2.85
CA ARG A 52 3.70 -10.22 -3.61
C ARG A 52 3.66 -11.39 -4.60
N ASN A 53 4.78 -11.68 -5.26
CA ASN A 53 4.87 -12.82 -6.17
C ASN A 53 4.78 -14.14 -5.40
N TYR A 54 5.36 -14.19 -4.20
CA TYR A 54 5.36 -15.40 -3.36
C TYR A 54 4.04 -15.63 -2.62
N THR A 55 3.30 -14.57 -2.27
CA THR A 55 2.02 -14.66 -1.55
C THR A 55 0.79 -14.57 -2.45
N GLY A 56 0.95 -14.19 -3.73
CA GLY A 56 -0.16 -13.94 -4.64
C GLY A 56 -0.94 -12.66 -4.34
N CYS A 57 -0.47 -11.84 -3.39
CA CYS A 57 -1.22 -10.66 -2.95
C CYS A 57 -1.17 -9.51 -3.96
N ARG A 58 -2.37 -9.07 -4.34
CA ARG A 58 -2.59 -7.91 -5.19
C ARG A 58 -2.74 -6.64 -4.34
N CYS A 59 -2.56 -5.50 -4.98
CA CYS A 59 -2.86 -4.22 -4.36
C CYS A 59 -4.34 -4.11 -4.00
N PRO A 60 -4.70 -3.40 -2.92
CA PRO A 60 -6.10 -3.29 -2.51
C PRO A 60 -6.88 -2.36 -3.45
N GLY A 61 -8.13 -2.73 -3.74
CA GLY A 61 -9.05 -1.96 -4.58
C GLY A 61 -8.56 -1.79 -6.02
N GLU A 62 -8.57 -0.55 -6.52
CA GLU A 62 -8.20 -0.18 -7.90
C GLU A 62 -6.73 0.20 -8.05
N LEU A 63 -5.95 0.06 -6.98
CA LEU A 63 -4.53 0.35 -7.01
C LEU A 63 -3.78 -0.72 -7.82
N VAL A 64 -2.74 -0.29 -8.52
CA VAL A 64 -1.88 -1.17 -9.33
C VAL A 64 -0.48 -1.21 -8.72
N TRP A 65 0.14 -2.38 -8.67
CA TRP A 65 1.52 -2.51 -8.22
C TRP A 65 2.46 -1.93 -9.27
N THR A 66 3.35 -1.04 -8.85
CA THR A 66 4.40 -0.49 -9.71
C THR A 66 5.75 -0.60 -9.02
N ASN A 67 6.76 -0.98 -9.81
CA ASN A 67 8.15 -0.98 -9.35
C ASN A 67 8.74 0.44 -9.26
N CYS A 68 8.11 1.41 -9.91
CA CYS A 68 8.56 2.79 -10.00
C CYS A 68 7.36 3.75 -9.87
N GLY A 69 6.79 3.79 -8.67
CA GLY A 69 5.71 4.70 -8.30
C GLY A 69 6.22 6.02 -7.71
N ARG A 70 5.33 7.02 -7.65
CA ARG A 70 5.61 8.31 -7.02
C ARG A 70 5.70 8.17 -5.50
N LYS A 71 6.64 8.87 -4.86
CA LYS A 71 6.70 8.91 -3.38
C LYS A 71 5.46 9.50 -2.75
N CYS A 72 4.89 10.54 -3.37
CA CYS A 72 3.67 11.17 -2.88
C CYS A 72 2.43 10.64 -3.61
N THR A 73 1.33 10.58 -2.88
CA THR A 73 0.02 10.24 -3.40
C THR A 73 -0.69 11.50 -3.89
N ARG A 74 -1.07 11.55 -5.17
CA ARG A 74 -1.94 12.61 -5.69
C ARG A 74 -3.38 12.31 -5.27
N THR A 75 -4.06 13.32 -4.77
CA THR A 75 -5.50 13.25 -4.44
C THR A 75 -6.20 14.40 -5.14
N CYS A 76 -7.53 14.34 -5.29
CA CYS A 76 -8.28 15.47 -5.86
C CYS A 76 -8.06 16.77 -5.06
N ARG A 77 -7.87 16.67 -3.73
CA ARG A 77 -7.60 17.81 -2.85
C ARG A 77 -6.18 18.38 -3.00
N LYS A 78 -5.22 17.56 -3.41
CA LYS A 78 -3.81 17.94 -3.63
C LYS A 78 -3.33 17.41 -4.98
N PRO A 79 -3.81 18.00 -6.10
CA PRO A 79 -3.47 17.50 -7.42
C PRO A 79 -2.04 17.83 -7.80
N ARG A 80 -1.54 19.02 -7.45
CA ARG A 80 -0.17 19.46 -7.72
C ARG A 80 0.68 19.27 -6.47
N ILE A 81 1.15 18.05 -6.24
CA ILE A 81 2.13 17.74 -5.19
C ILE A 81 3.51 17.58 -5.82
N SER A 82 4.47 18.38 -5.35
CA SER A 82 5.88 18.18 -5.66
C SER A 82 6.41 17.05 -4.76
N CYS A 83 7.05 16.06 -5.37
CA CYS A 83 7.64 14.94 -4.66
C CYS A 83 8.98 14.61 -5.31
N GLY A 84 9.97 14.21 -4.51
CA GLY A 84 11.31 13.91 -5.04
C GLY A 84 11.29 12.90 -6.19
N PHE A 85 12.25 13.04 -7.11
CA PHE A 85 12.32 12.27 -8.36
C PHE A 85 12.62 10.77 -8.19
N LYS A 86 13.10 10.35 -7.00
CA LYS A 86 13.38 8.94 -6.71
C LYS A 86 12.07 8.14 -6.68
N CYS A 87 11.93 7.17 -7.59
CA CYS A 87 10.76 6.30 -7.57
C CYS A 87 10.84 5.21 -6.51
N VAL A 88 9.67 4.70 -6.11
CA VAL A 88 9.52 3.70 -5.04
C VAL A 88 8.58 2.59 -5.47
N LYS A 89 8.87 1.35 -5.04
CA LYS A 89 7.97 0.21 -5.24
C LYS A 89 6.75 0.36 -4.34
N ARG A 90 5.55 0.48 -4.92
CA ARG A 90 4.30 0.69 -4.16
C ARG A 90 3.07 0.32 -4.97
N CYS A 91 1.96 0.17 -4.26
CA CYS A 91 0.64 0.28 -4.86
C CYS A 91 0.32 1.76 -5.16
N GLN A 92 -0.12 2.04 -6.37
CA GLN A 92 -0.51 3.38 -6.80
C GLN A 92 -1.61 3.29 -7.84
N CYS A 93 -2.48 4.31 -7.89
CA CYS A 93 -3.43 4.43 -8.98
C CYS A 93 -2.77 4.46 -10.37
N PRO A 94 -3.42 3.88 -11.39
CA PRO A 94 -2.91 3.87 -12.76
C PRO A 94 -2.86 5.28 -13.35
N ARG A 95 -2.11 5.43 -14.45
CA ARG A 95 -1.98 6.72 -15.16
C ARG A 95 -3.32 7.23 -15.71
N SER A 96 -4.25 6.33 -16.05
CA SER A 96 -5.60 6.67 -16.52
C SER A 96 -6.47 7.32 -15.44
N ALA A 97 -6.27 6.97 -14.17
CA ALA A 97 -7.05 7.49 -13.03
C ALA A 97 -6.12 7.86 -11.86
N PRO A 98 -5.28 8.91 -11.99
CA PRO A 98 -4.11 9.09 -11.11
C PRO A 98 -4.43 9.67 -9.72
N TYR A 99 -5.68 10.02 -9.42
CA TYR A 99 -6.06 10.65 -8.16
C TYR A 99 -6.61 9.62 -7.18
N GLN A 100 -5.90 9.36 -6.08
CA GLN A 100 -6.30 8.37 -5.11
C GLN A 100 -7.33 8.92 -4.12
N GLN A 101 -8.36 8.13 -3.84
CA GLN A 101 -9.31 8.31 -2.75
C GLN A 101 -9.48 6.97 -2.01
N GLY A 102 -8.80 6.81 -0.87
CA GLY A 102 -8.74 5.52 -0.17
C GLY A 102 -8.04 4.46 -1.03
N THR A 103 -8.76 3.39 -1.36
CA THR A 103 -8.35 2.30 -2.27
C THR A 103 -8.92 2.45 -3.69
N SER A 104 -9.65 3.53 -3.97
CA SER A 104 -10.20 3.85 -5.28
C SER A 104 -9.39 4.92 -6.01
N CYS A 105 -9.52 4.94 -7.32
CA CYS A 105 -8.77 5.77 -8.25
C CYS A 105 -9.72 6.59 -9.12
N LEU A 106 -9.49 7.90 -9.13
CA LEU A 106 -10.33 8.86 -9.81
C LEU A 106 -9.59 9.49 -10.98
N THR A 107 -10.33 9.72 -12.06
CA THR A 107 -9.87 10.55 -13.19
C THR A 107 -9.97 12.03 -12.83
N GLN A 108 -9.30 12.87 -13.61
CA GLN A 108 -9.42 14.33 -13.43
C GLN A 108 -10.86 14.81 -13.60
N ALA A 109 -11.58 14.26 -14.59
CA ALA A 109 -13.00 14.57 -14.81
C ALA A 109 -13.86 14.21 -13.60
N LYS A 110 -13.63 13.04 -12.99
CA LYS A 110 -14.35 12.62 -11.79
C LYS A 110 -14.05 13.52 -10.58
N CYS A 111 -12.79 13.96 -10.41
CA CYS A 111 -12.44 14.96 -9.39
C CYS A 111 -13.15 16.31 -9.61
N LYS A 112 -13.23 16.78 -10.85
CA LYS A 112 -13.92 18.04 -11.21
C LYS A 112 -15.41 17.96 -10.89
N ARG A 113 -16.06 16.88 -11.37
CA ARG A 113 -17.50 16.64 -11.17
C ARG A 113 -17.89 16.56 -9.70
N LEU A 114 -17.03 15.98 -8.87
CA LEU A 114 -17.27 15.86 -7.43
C LEU A 114 -16.88 17.12 -6.64
N HIS A 115 -16.46 18.20 -7.29
CA HIS A 115 -15.97 19.43 -6.66
C HIS A 115 -14.92 19.18 -5.55
N LEU A 116 -14.11 18.13 -5.69
CA LEU A 116 -13.17 17.69 -4.65
C LEU A 116 -11.86 18.50 -4.64
N TYR A 117 -11.70 19.45 -5.54
CA TYR A 117 -10.57 20.37 -5.53
C TYR A 117 -10.76 21.38 -4.41
N ARG A 118 -9.77 21.51 -3.51
CA ARG A 118 -9.65 22.71 -2.69
C ARG A 118 -9.23 23.84 -3.61
N ILE A 119 -10.21 24.59 -4.12
CA ILE A 119 -9.96 25.95 -4.59
C ILE A 119 -9.57 26.71 -3.33
N ARG A 120 -8.29 27.02 -3.15
CA ARG A 120 -7.94 28.13 -2.28
C ARG A 120 -8.50 29.35 -2.99
N ALA A 121 -9.56 29.94 -2.44
CA ALA A 121 -9.78 31.36 -2.58
C ALA A 121 -8.56 32.08 -1.99
#